data_AF-A0A1B0D4J0-F1
#
_entry.id   AF-A0A1B0D4J0-F1
#
_cell.length_a   1.000
_cell.length_b   1.000
_cell.length_c   1.000
_cell.angle_alpha   90.00
_cell.angle_beta   90.00
_cell.angle_gamma   90.00
#
_symmetry.space_group_name_H-M   'P 1'
#
loop_
_entity.id
_entity.type
_entity.pdbx_description
1 polymer ?
#
loop_
_entity_poly.entity_id
_entity_poly.type
_entity_poly.pdbx_seq_one_letter_code
_entity_poly.pdbx_strand_id
1 'polypeptide(L)'
;MQEMSVVTTERDNGRIEYSITAGDDNNDFEITPSGTIQTRQMLDRETKATYSLVVTARDCAEEQQKRLSSTVQVTVTLKDVNDVAPTFITANETSVAENILMNTVVMAIKATDRDEGRNGYIEYLLASEPAVPFTLGTVDGLLRVSGRLDREIRSSYNLMVTARDRGDPPKSTQTNISVSATDIDDGANGRVRFSISGGDDNRDFSISEDSGVVRVAKNLNFERKSRYVLTVRAEDCASDVGSGETRFDTAELTITITDINDNPPTFLDSPYLAYVMENVIPPNGGYVITVRAYDADTPPFNSQVRYFLKEGDADLFRINASTGEISLLRALDRESQAEYTLTLVAMDTGAFLV
;
A
#
# COMPACT_ATOMS: atom_id res chain seq x y z
N MET A 1 9.22 56.84 -108.20
CA MET A 1 10.18 56.98 -107.10
C MET A 1 9.98 55.80 -106.18
N GLN A 2 11.08 55.11 -105.95
CA GLN A 2 11.23 53.90 -105.15
C GLN A 2 11.35 54.32 -103.69
N GLU A 3 10.57 53.73 -102.80
CA GLU A 3 11.00 53.56 -101.41
C GLU A 3 10.79 52.09 -101.06
N MET A 4 11.91 51.38 -101.09
CA MET A 4 12.07 50.03 -100.59
C MET A 4 12.64 50.19 -99.18
N SER A 5 11.79 50.21 -98.16
CA SER A 5 12.23 49.96 -96.80
C SER A 5 12.24 48.44 -96.60
N VAL A 6 13.43 47.86 -96.75
CA VAL A 6 13.72 46.47 -96.40
C VAL A 6 13.47 46.33 -94.90
N VAL A 7 12.29 45.86 -94.52
CA VAL A 7 12.05 45.32 -93.19
C VAL A 7 12.80 43.99 -93.18
N THR A 8 13.96 44.01 -92.55
CA THR A 8 14.64 42.78 -92.12
C THR A 8 13.64 42.02 -91.26
N THR A 9 13.06 40.96 -91.82
CA THR A 9 12.55 39.85 -91.04
C THR A 9 13.77 39.24 -90.34
N GLU A 10 14.10 39.77 -89.16
CA GLU A 10 14.85 38.97 -88.19
C GLU A 10 14.05 37.69 -88.03
N ARG A 11 14.60 36.62 -88.59
CA ARG A 11 13.99 35.31 -88.63
C ARG A 11 13.98 34.80 -87.19
N ASP A 12 12.91 35.08 -86.46
CA ASP A 12 12.69 34.60 -85.10
C ASP A 12 12.26 33.11 -85.08
N ASN A 13 12.57 32.36 -86.16
CA ASN A 13 12.40 30.92 -86.28
C ASN A 13 13.25 30.11 -85.27
N GLY A 14 14.02 30.79 -84.40
CA GLY A 14 14.79 30.19 -83.31
C GLY A 14 14.23 30.44 -81.90
N ARG A 15 13.12 31.20 -81.77
CA ARG A 15 12.52 31.46 -80.45
C ARG A 15 11.79 30.20 -79.95
N ILE A 16 12.15 29.78 -78.75
CA ILE A 16 11.57 28.61 -78.07
C ILE A 16 10.72 29.10 -76.91
N GLU A 17 9.50 28.61 -76.82
CA GLU A 17 8.60 28.80 -75.69
C GLU A 17 8.63 27.57 -74.80
N TYR A 18 8.85 27.78 -73.50
CA TYR A 18 8.85 26.72 -72.49
C TYR A 18 7.55 26.75 -71.72
N SER A 19 6.96 25.58 -71.47
CA SER A 19 5.75 25.43 -70.66
C SER A 19 5.78 24.13 -69.86
N ILE A 20 5.18 24.13 -68.68
CA ILE A 20 4.94 22.91 -67.89
C ILE A 20 3.58 22.37 -68.32
N THR A 21 3.56 21.15 -68.90
CA THR A 21 2.36 20.57 -69.51
C THR A 21 1.74 19.44 -68.68
N ALA A 22 2.45 18.90 -67.70
CA ALA A 22 1.94 17.92 -66.74
C ALA A 22 2.79 17.88 -65.47
N GLY A 23 2.25 17.30 -64.39
CA GLY A 23 2.98 17.05 -63.14
C GLY A 23 2.92 18.18 -62.10
N ASP A 24 2.28 19.31 -62.45
CA ASP A 24 2.07 20.47 -61.60
C ASP A 24 0.57 20.77 -61.38
N ASP A 25 -0.14 19.80 -60.78
CA ASP A 25 -1.60 19.87 -60.64
C ASP A 25 -2.08 21.04 -59.78
N ASN A 26 -1.25 21.51 -58.84
CA ASN A 26 -1.56 22.59 -57.92
C ASN A 26 -1.00 23.96 -58.36
N ASN A 27 -0.35 24.03 -59.54
CA ASN A 27 0.30 25.24 -60.04
C ASN A 27 1.36 25.79 -59.06
N ASP A 28 2.14 24.85 -58.49
CA ASP A 28 3.22 25.05 -57.54
C ASP A 28 4.45 25.70 -58.19
N PHE A 29 4.62 25.51 -59.51
CA PHE A 29 5.80 25.93 -60.25
C PHE A 29 5.46 26.90 -61.39
N GLU A 30 6.46 27.66 -61.80
CA GLU A 30 6.45 28.38 -63.05
C GLU A 30 7.75 28.23 -63.81
N ILE A 31 7.68 28.33 -65.12
CA ILE A 31 8.85 28.32 -65.98
C ILE A 31 9.00 29.68 -66.66
N THR A 32 10.15 30.31 -66.48
CA THR A 32 10.46 31.59 -67.09
C THR A 32 10.72 31.41 -68.61
N PRO A 33 10.66 32.48 -69.41
CA PRO A 33 11.07 32.42 -70.83
C PRO A 33 12.52 31.96 -71.04
N SER A 34 13.38 32.05 -70.03
CA SER A 34 14.75 31.53 -70.05
C SER A 34 14.84 30.02 -69.78
N GLY A 35 13.72 29.33 -69.52
CA GLY A 35 13.67 27.92 -69.19
C GLY A 35 14.00 27.60 -67.73
N THR A 36 14.03 28.60 -66.83
CA THR A 36 14.29 28.40 -65.40
C THR A 36 12.98 28.08 -64.69
N ILE A 37 12.93 26.96 -63.96
CA ILE A 37 11.78 26.59 -63.12
C ILE A 37 11.93 27.29 -61.77
N GLN A 38 10.89 28.01 -61.34
CA GLN A 38 10.79 28.69 -60.06
C GLN A 38 9.54 28.21 -59.32
N THR A 39 9.58 28.24 -58.00
CA THR A 39 8.44 27.92 -57.16
C THR A 39 7.53 29.13 -57.01
N ARG A 40 6.22 28.97 -57.25
CA ARG A 40 5.22 30.04 -57.05
C ARG A 40 4.80 30.20 -55.60
N GLN A 41 4.89 29.13 -54.83
CA GLN A 41 4.50 29.10 -53.43
C GLN A 41 5.50 28.30 -52.59
N MET A 42 5.38 28.41 -51.27
CA MET A 42 6.14 27.59 -50.36
C MET A 42 5.74 26.12 -50.57
N LEU A 43 6.73 25.26 -50.72
CA LEU A 43 6.54 23.82 -50.87
C LEU A 43 6.81 23.14 -49.55
N ASP A 44 5.99 22.15 -49.25
CA ASP A 44 6.06 21.35 -48.04
C ASP A 44 6.32 19.89 -48.43
N ARG A 45 7.42 19.31 -47.91
CA ARG A 45 7.83 17.94 -48.27
C ARG A 45 6.87 16.93 -47.65
N GLU A 46 6.39 17.20 -46.44
CA GLU A 46 5.47 16.39 -45.65
C GLU A 46 4.12 16.25 -46.37
N THR A 47 3.77 17.25 -47.19
CA THR A 47 2.62 17.19 -48.11
C THR A 47 2.95 16.45 -49.40
N LYS A 48 4.05 16.79 -50.10
CA LYS A 48 4.46 16.15 -51.36
C LYS A 48 5.96 16.25 -51.60
N ALA A 49 6.67 15.13 -51.42
CA ALA A 49 8.13 15.08 -51.50
C ALA A 49 8.73 15.10 -52.91
N THR A 50 8.00 14.66 -53.95
CA THR A 50 8.53 14.54 -55.31
C THR A 50 7.52 15.01 -56.36
N TYR A 51 7.99 15.77 -57.34
CA TYR A 51 7.24 16.23 -58.49
C TYR A 51 7.88 15.68 -59.77
N SER A 52 7.07 15.13 -60.67
CA SER A 52 7.49 14.68 -62.01
C SER A 52 6.91 15.62 -63.05
N LEU A 53 7.60 16.73 -63.30
CA LEU A 53 7.15 17.78 -64.21
C LEU A 53 7.46 17.37 -65.66
N VAL A 54 6.49 17.53 -66.55
CA VAL A 54 6.71 17.39 -68.00
C VAL A 54 6.83 18.79 -68.58
N VAL A 55 8.04 19.14 -69.02
CA VAL A 55 8.33 20.44 -69.63
C VAL A 55 8.33 20.29 -71.15
N THR A 56 7.54 21.10 -71.83
CA THR A 56 7.47 21.16 -73.29
C THR A 56 8.19 22.39 -73.78
N ALA A 57 9.17 22.19 -74.65
CA ALA A 57 9.81 23.23 -75.45
C ALA A 57 9.19 23.22 -76.85
N ARG A 58 8.62 24.34 -77.27
CA ARG A 58 7.95 24.49 -78.57
C ARG A 58 8.58 25.62 -79.35
N ASP A 59 8.86 25.40 -80.63
CA ASP A 59 9.31 26.48 -81.50
C ASP A 59 8.17 27.48 -81.82
N CYS A 60 8.55 28.71 -82.15
CA CYS A 60 7.62 29.77 -82.52
C CYS A 60 7.50 29.95 -84.05
N ALA A 61 7.47 28.86 -84.83
CA ALA A 61 7.28 28.97 -86.28
C ALA A 61 5.96 29.72 -86.64
N GLU A 62 6.02 30.61 -87.65
CA GLU A 62 4.89 31.47 -88.07
C GLU A 62 3.65 30.65 -88.46
N GLU A 63 3.84 29.56 -89.19
CA GLU A 63 2.77 28.61 -89.49
C GLU A 63 2.61 27.62 -88.34
N GLN A 64 1.45 27.64 -87.67
CA GLN A 64 1.16 26.78 -86.52
C GLN A 64 1.33 25.28 -86.83
N GLN A 65 1.12 24.88 -88.09
CA GLN A 65 1.26 23.50 -88.57
C GLN A 65 2.73 23.05 -88.73
N LYS A 66 3.68 23.99 -88.80
CA LYS A 66 5.12 23.70 -88.90
C LYS A 66 5.81 23.69 -87.54
N ARG A 67 5.08 23.97 -86.45
CA ARG A 67 5.68 24.07 -85.12
C ARG A 67 6.10 22.71 -84.58
N LEU A 68 7.35 22.57 -84.19
CA LEU A 68 7.89 21.38 -83.54
C LEU A 68 7.89 21.56 -82.02
N SER A 69 7.69 20.46 -81.30
CA SER A 69 7.77 20.43 -79.84
C SER A 69 8.54 19.21 -79.36
N SER A 70 9.32 19.38 -78.31
CA SER A 70 9.98 18.30 -77.58
C SER A 70 9.60 18.37 -76.10
N THR A 71 9.36 17.21 -75.49
CA THR A 71 9.02 17.10 -74.07
C THR A 71 10.15 16.46 -73.29
N VAL A 72 10.45 16.97 -72.10
CA VAL A 72 11.39 16.37 -71.15
C VAL A 72 10.74 16.20 -69.79
N GLN A 73 11.04 15.10 -69.11
CA GLN A 73 10.61 14.88 -67.73
C GLN A 73 11.68 15.41 -66.77
N VAL A 74 11.26 16.30 -65.87
CA VAL A 74 12.09 16.88 -64.82
C VAL A 74 11.56 16.40 -63.47
N THR A 75 12.39 15.66 -62.74
CA THR A 75 12.07 15.22 -61.39
C THR A 75 12.61 16.22 -60.38
N VAL A 76 11.71 16.84 -59.61
CA VAL A 76 12.06 17.73 -58.50
C VAL A 76 11.84 16.97 -57.20
N THR A 77 12.90 16.76 -56.43
CA THR A 77 12.84 16.16 -55.09
C THR A 77 13.08 17.23 -54.03
N LEU A 78 12.15 17.35 -53.09
CA LEU A 78 12.29 18.27 -51.97
C LEU A 78 13.22 17.68 -50.92
N LYS A 79 14.05 18.54 -50.32
CA LYS A 79 14.88 18.17 -49.17
C LYS A 79 14.10 18.42 -47.90
N ASP A 80 14.23 17.49 -46.97
CA ASP A 80 13.65 17.57 -45.64
C ASP A 80 14.26 18.71 -44.81
N VAL A 81 13.42 19.36 -44.01
CA VAL A 81 13.76 20.40 -43.04
C VAL A 81 13.06 20.03 -41.74
N ASN A 82 13.73 20.20 -40.59
CA ASN A 82 13.15 19.91 -39.29
C ASN A 82 12.06 20.93 -38.95
N ASP A 83 10.83 20.72 -39.39
CA ASP A 83 9.73 21.65 -39.25
C ASP A 83 8.50 21.09 -38.53
N VAL A 84 8.43 19.77 -38.31
CA VAL A 84 7.45 19.12 -37.44
C VAL A 84 8.10 18.77 -36.11
N ALA A 85 7.33 18.83 -35.02
CA ALA A 85 7.78 18.36 -33.71
C ALA A 85 7.18 16.98 -33.42
N PRO A 86 7.83 16.14 -32.58
CA PRO A 86 7.31 14.81 -32.25
C PRO A 86 5.93 14.88 -31.61
N THR A 87 5.07 13.92 -31.91
CA THR A 87 3.69 13.83 -31.36
C THR A 87 3.47 12.51 -30.64
N PHE A 88 3.04 12.55 -29.38
CA PHE A 88 2.76 11.33 -28.61
C PHE A 88 1.49 10.65 -29.13
N ILE A 89 1.56 9.32 -29.27
CA ILE A 89 0.44 8.45 -29.65
C ILE A 89 0.09 7.44 -28.55
N THR A 90 0.77 7.54 -27.40
CA THR A 90 0.58 6.66 -26.25
C THR A 90 -0.46 7.21 -25.29
N ALA A 91 -1.05 6.32 -24.50
CA ALA A 91 -2.01 6.70 -23.48
C ALA A 91 -1.31 7.52 -22.37
N ASN A 92 -2.05 8.47 -21.79
CA ASN A 92 -1.56 9.33 -20.72
C ASN A 92 -1.71 8.70 -19.32
N GLU A 93 -2.26 7.48 -19.22
CA GLU A 93 -2.57 6.84 -17.95
C GLU A 93 -2.17 5.36 -17.97
N THR A 94 -1.65 4.89 -16.84
CA THR A 94 -1.33 3.48 -16.61
C THR A 94 -1.35 3.13 -15.12
N SER A 95 -1.29 1.84 -14.82
CA SER A 95 -1.27 1.31 -13.45
C SER A 95 -0.18 0.27 -13.29
N VAL A 96 0.42 0.20 -12.10
CA VAL A 96 1.46 -0.78 -11.75
C VAL A 96 1.29 -1.25 -10.31
N ALA A 97 1.48 -2.55 -10.07
CA ALA A 97 1.43 -3.09 -8.72
C ALA A 97 2.58 -2.54 -7.86
N GLU A 98 2.32 -2.22 -6.59
CA GLU A 98 3.36 -1.67 -5.70
C GLU A 98 4.49 -2.67 -5.40
N ASN A 99 4.16 -3.96 -5.34
CA ASN A 99 5.08 -5.05 -5.06
C ASN A 99 5.84 -5.56 -6.31
N ILE A 100 5.74 -4.84 -7.43
CA ILE A 100 6.39 -5.23 -8.68
C ILE A 100 7.92 -5.23 -8.53
N LEU A 101 8.58 -6.16 -9.23
CA LEU A 101 10.04 -6.21 -9.25
C LEU A 101 10.63 -4.98 -9.93
N MET A 102 11.77 -4.52 -9.41
CA MET A 102 12.57 -3.47 -10.06
C MET A 102 12.96 -3.88 -11.49
N ASN A 103 13.15 -2.88 -12.35
CA ASN A 103 13.48 -3.02 -13.77
C ASN A 103 12.37 -3.65 -14.65
N THR A 104 11.18 -3.88 -14.08
CA THR A 104 9.99 -4.31 -14.83
C THR A 104 9.49 -3.18 -15.72
N VAL A 105 9.05 -3.52 -16.93
CA VAL A 105 8.45 -2.59 -17.89
C VAL A 105 6.99 -2.34 -17.50
N VAL A 106 6.65 -1.07 -17.30
CA VAL A 106 5.29 -0.62 -16.97
C VAL A 106 4.49 -0.32 -18.24
N MET A 107 5.12 0.41 -19.17
CA MET A 107 4.50 0.86 -20.42
C MET A 107 5.58 1.15 -21.46
N ALA A 108 5.25 0.98 -22.74
CA ALA A 108 6.05 1.49 -23.85
C ALA A 108 5.49 2.85 -24.29
N ILE A 109 6.27 3.91 -24.10
CA ILE A 109 5.97 5.27 -24.55
C ILE A 109 6.36 5.40 -26.02
N LYS A 110 5.46 5.98 -26.81
CA LYS A 110 5.64 6.13 -28.25
C LYS A 110 5.15 7.48 -28.72
N ALA A 111 6.01 8.13 -29.50
CA ALA A 111 5.73 9.32 -30.27
C ALA A 111 6.08 9.07 -31.75
N THR A 112 5.55 9.92 -32.62
CA THR A 112 5.77 9.90 -34.07
C THR A 112 6.14 11.27 -34.57
N ASP A 113 7.08 11.31 -35.51
CA ASP A 113 7.52 12.51 -36.20
C ASP A 113 7.43 12.26 -37.70
N ARG A 114 7.04 13.28 -38.47
CA ARG A 114 6.81 13.17 -39.92
C ARG A 114 8.06 13.52 -40.74
N ASP A 115 9.05 14.12 -40.11
CA ASP A 115 10.29 14.53 -40.78
C ASP A 115 11.17 13.30 -41.11
N GLU A 116 12.07 13.45 -42.07
CA GLU A 116 12.87 12.34 -42.59
C GLU A 116 14.19 12.14 -41.83
N GLY A 117 14.58 10.87 -41.67
CA GLY A 117 15.90 10.50 -41.19
C GLY A 117 16.16 11.01 -39.76
N ARG A 118 17.16 11.89 -39.60
CA ARG A 118 17.56 12.41 -38.29
C ARG A 118 16.53 13.39 -37.72
N ASN A 119 15.81 14.12 -38.57
CA ASN A 119 14.79 15.08 -38.14
C ASN A 119 13.55 14.35 -37.60
N GLY A 120 13.26 13.14 -38.10
CA GLY A 120 12.22 12.28 -37.51
C GLY A 120 12.68 11.34 -36.39
N TYR A 121 13.96 11.36 -35.99
CA TYR A 121 14.50 10.42 -35.00
C TYR A 121 14.24 10.90 -33.58
N ILE A 122 13.37 10.20 -32.86
CA ILE A 122 12.87 10.62 -31.54
C ILE A 122 13.70 10.01 -30.42
N GLU A 123 14.04 10.84 -29.45
CA GLU A 123 14.55 10.45 -28.14
C GLU A 123 13.59 10.86 -27.03
N TYR A 124 13.46 10.00 -26.03
CA TYR A 124 12.61 10.24 -24.86
C TYR A 124 13.44 10.66 -23.65
N LEU A 125 12.92 11.63 -22.90
CA LEU A 125 13.50 12.07 -21.64
C LEU A 125 12.43 12.15 -20.56
N LEU A 126 12.73 11.60 -19.39
CA LEU A 126 11.90 11.72 -18.20
C LEU A 126 12.45 12.86 -17.32
N ALA A 127 11.57 13.75 -16.86
CA ALA A 127 11.95 14.81 -15.93
C ALA A 127 12.54 14.21 -14.65
N SER A 128 13.71 14.71 -14.24
CA SER A 128 14.43 14.21 -13.06
C SER A 128 13.98 14.87 -11.75
N GLU A 129 13.20 15.95 -11.84
CA GLU A 129 12.73 16.72 -10.69
C GLU A 129 11.21 16.91 -10.74
N PRO A 130 10.46 16.51 -9.70
CA PRO A 130 10.94 15.82 -8.50
C PRO A 130 11.43 14.40 -8.81
N ALA A 131 12.34 13.87 -7.98
CA ALA A 131 12.81 12.49 -8.11
C ALA A 131 11.63 11.50 -8.06
N VAL A 132 11.56 10.63 -9.07
CA VAL A 132 10.50 9.62 -9.24
C VAL A 132 11.12 8.22 -9.34
N PRO A 133 10.46 7.16 -8.81
CA PRO A 133 10.97 5.78 -8.82
C PRO A 133 10.80 5.09 -10.17
N PHE A 134 10.96 5.84 -11.28
CA PHE A 134 10.84 5.34 -12.63
C PHE A 134 12.04 5.77 -13.48
N THR A 135 12.35 4.96 -14.50
CA THR A 135 13.32 5.29 -15.54
C THR A 135 12.66 5.12 -16.90
N LEU A 136 13.08 5.95 -17.86
CA LEU A 136 12.61 5.86 -19.24
C LEU A 136 13.80 5.62 -20.16
N GLY A 137 13.74 4.56 -20.95
CA GLY A 137 14.76 4.32 -21.95
C GLY A 137 14.68 5.35 -23.08
N THR A 138 15.82 5.96 -23.39
CA THR A 138 15.90 7.12 -24.28
C THR A 138 15.57 6.80 -25.73
N VAL A 139 15.79 5.55 -26.16
CA VAL A 139 15.61 5.10 -27.55
C VAL A 139 14.44 4.12 -27.69
N ASP A 140 14.29 3.19 -26.75
CA ASP A 140 13.24 2.17 -26.80
C ASP A 140 11.89 2.66 -26.25
N GLY A 141 11.88 3.80 -25.55
CA GLY A 141 10.68 4.38 -24.94
C GLY A 141 10.11 3.52 -23.80
N LEU A 142 10.87 2.57 -23.25
CA LEU A 142 10.36 1.68 -22.21
C LEU A 142 10.42 2.35 -20.84
N LEU A 143 9.25 2.58 -20.24
CA LEU A 143 9.11 3.05 -18.87
C LEU A 143 9.28 1.87 -17.91
N ARG A 144 10.24 1.96 -17.00
CA ARG A 144 10.61 0.90 -16.06
C ARG A 144 10.57 1.40 -14.62
N VAL A 145 10.34 0.47 -13.70
CA VAL A 145 10.44 0.75 -12.26
C VAL A 145 11.91 0.77 -11.84
N SER A 146 12.34 1.84 -11.18
CA SER A 146 13.73 2.01 -10.70
C SER A 146 13.85 2.03 -9.18
N GLY A 147 12.75 2.28 -8.46
CA GLY A 147 12.67 2.30 -7.01
C GLY A 147 11.57 1.40 -6.47
N ARG A 148 11.47 1.31 -5.14
CA ARG A 148 10.32 0.65 -4.51
C ARG A 148 9.10 1.55 -4.66
N LEU A 149 7.96 0.93 -4.94
CA LEU A 149 6.66 1.59 -4.92
C LEU A 149 5.96 1.18 -3.63
N ASP A 150 5.37 2.16 -2.96
CA ASP A 150 4.60 1.98 -1.73
C ASP A 150 3.37 2.88 -1.90
N ARG A 151 2.20 2.24 -2.01
CA ARG A 151 0.95 2.93 -2.32
C ARG A 151 0.48 3.79 -1.15
N GLU A 152 0.69 3.34 0.08
CA GLU A 152 0.30 4.05 1.31
C GLU A 152 1.09 5.34 1.47
N ILE A 153 2.34 5.36 1.00
CA ILE A 153 3.14 6.59 0.93
C ILE A 153 2.69 7.44 -0.26
N ARG A 154 2.56 6.86 -1.46
CA ARG A 154 2.21 7.60 -2.67
C ARG A 154 1.51 6.71 -3.70
N SER A 155 0.21 6.94 -3.85
CA SER A 155 -0.67 6.17 -4.75
C SER A 155 -0.65 6.62 -6.22
N SER A 156 -0.11 7.80 -6.53
CA SER A 156 -0.03 8.29 -7.91
C SER A 156 1.22 9.13 -8.22
N TYR A 157 1.70 8.98 -9.45
CA TYR A 157 2.88 9.65 -9.98
C TYR A 157 2.54 10.32 -11.32
N ASN A 158 2.76 11.63 -11.39
CA ASN A 158 2.66 12.36 -12.65
C ASN A 158 4.06 12.51 -13.24
N LEU A 159 4.31 11.77 -14.31
CA LEU A 159 5.60 11.70 -14.99
C LEU A 159 5.59 12.65 -16.19
N MET A 160 6.41 13.69 -16.15
CA MET A 160 6.60 14.59 -17.29
C MET A 160 7.62 13.99 -18.26
N VAL A 161 7.16 13.66 -19.46
CA VAL A 161 7.97 13.02 -20.51
C VAL A 161 8.11 13.96 -21.70
N THR A 162 9.34 14.11 -22.17
CA THR A 162 9.69 14.90 -23.35
C THR A 162 10.07 13.96 -24.49
N ALA A 163 9.43 14.11 -25.65
CA ALA A 163 9.88 13.53 -26.90
C ALA A 163 10.59 14.62 -27.69
N ARG A 164 11.83 14.36 -28.11
CA ARG A 164 12.69 15.34 -28.79
C ARG A 164 13.29 14.70 -30.04
N ASP A 165 13.23 15.41 -31.15
CA ASP A 165 13.92 14.99 -32.37
C ASP A 165 15.42 15.32 -32.34
N ARG A 166 16.16 14.79 -33.31
CA ARG A 166 17.59 15.07 -33.48
C ARG A 166 17.87 16.13 -34.56
N GLY A 167 16.88 16.90 -34.99
CA GLY A 167 17.07 17.97 -35.96
C GLY A 167 17.88 19.16 -35.42
N ASP A 168 18.16 20.13 -36.29
CA ASP A 168 18.92 21.34 -35.96
C ASP A 168 18.21 22.60 -36.52
N PRO A 169 17.58 23.44 -35.66
CA PRO A 169 17.44 23.25 -34.22
C PRO A 169 16.49 22.08 -33.90
N PRO A 170 16.67 21.41 -32.74
CA PRO A 170 15.83 20.30 -32.34
C PRO A 170 14.47 20.79 -31.86
N LYS A 171 13.39 20.07 -32.21
CA LYS A 171 12.05 20.33 -31.68
C LYS A 171 11.66 19.26 -30.68
N SER A 172 10.72 19.60 -29.80
CA SER A 172 10.31 18.73 -28.71
C SER A 172 8.89 19.00 -28.25
N THR A 173 8.23 17.95 -27.80
CA THR A 173 6.89 17.99 -27.21
C THR A 173 6.92 17.33 -25.84
N GLN A 174 6.11 17.83 -24.91
CA GLN A 174 5.99 17.30 -23.56
C GLN A 174 4.59 16.76 -23.31
N THR A 175 4.49 15.69 -22.54
CA THR A 175 3.23 15.15 -22.03
C THR A 175 3.37 14.70 -20.58
N ASN A 176 2.25 14.65 -19.86
CA ASN A 176 2.18 14.10 -18.51
C ASN A 176 1.55 12.71 -18.57
N ILE A 177 2.26 11.71 -18.04
CA ILE A 177 1.76 10.36 -17.88
C ILE A 177 1.47 10.11 -16.41
N SER A 178 0.21 9.81 -16.10
CA SER A 178 -0.24 9.43 -14.78
C SER A 178 -0.03 7.94 -14.57
N VAL A 179 0.79 7.57 -13.58
CA VAL A 179 1.01 6.19 -13.15
C VAL A 179 0.35 6.01 -11.79
N SER A 180 -0.63 5.13 -11.71
CA SER A 180 -1.27 4.73 -10.45
C SER A 180 -0.57 3.50 -9.86
N ALA A 181 -0.24 3.55 -8.58
CA ALA A 181 0.20 2.38 -7.84
C ALA A 181 -1.03 1.61 -7.36
N THR A 182 -1.14 0.33 -7.72
CA THR A 182 -2.21 -0.56 -7.28
C THR A 182 -1.69 -1.50 -6.22
N ASP A 183 -2.48 -1.67 -5.16
CA ASP A 183 -2.26 -2.72 -4.18
C ASP A 183 -3.10 -3.95 -4.59
N ILE A 184 -2.47 -5.12 -4.61
CA ILE A 184 -3.11 -6.39 -5.01
C ILE A 184 -4.09 -6.86 -3.92
N ASP A 185 -3.88 -6.41 -2.69
CA ASP A 185 -4.72 -6.70 -1.53
C ASP A 185 -5.67 -5.52 -1.20
N ASP A 186 -5.81 -4.52 -2.08
CA ASP A 186 -6.66 -3.35 -1.81
C ASP A 186 -8.15 -3.72 -1.72
N GLY A 187 -8.85 -3.10 -0.77
CA GLY A 187 -10.28 -3.32 -0.53
C GLY A 187 -10.57 -4.54 0.36
N ALA A 188 -11.63 -5.28 0.04
CA ALA A 188 -12.07 -6.41 0.87
C ALA A 188 -11.05 -7.58 0.91
N ASN A 189 -10.08 -7.64 0.00
CA ASN A 189 -9.03 -8.65 0.01
C ASN A 189 -7.96 -8.39 1.10
N GLY A 190 -7.78 -7.15 1.54
CA GLY A 190 -6.86 -6.78 2.63
C GLY A 190 -7.55 -6.62 3.99
N ARG A 191 -8.88 -6.76 4.04
CA ARG A 191 -9.65 -6.74 5.28
C ARG A 191 -9.53 -8.08 5.99
N VAL A 192 -8.85 -8.06 7.14
CA VAL A 192 -8.73 -9.22 8.03
C VAL A 192 -9.83 -9.19 9.07
N ARG A 193 -10.45 -10.35 9.29
CA ARG A 193 -11.50 -10.57 10.27
C ARG A 193 -10.97 -11.43 11.41
N PHE A 194 -11.14 -10.97 12.65
CA PHE A 194 -10.69 -11.69 13.83
C PHE A 194 -11.83 -12.42 14.54
N SER A 195 -11.59 -13.65 14.95
CA SER A 195 -12.54 -14.46 15.74
C SER A 195 -11.82 -15.33 16.77
N ILE A 196 -12.52 -15.72 17.84
CA ILE A 196 -12.05 -16.76 18.77
C ILE A 196 -12.57 -18.09 18.24
N SER A 197 -11.66 -18.96 17.78
CA SER A 197 -11.99 -20.26 17.20
C SER A 197 -11.89 -21.41 18.20
N GLY A 198 -11.26 -21.21 19.35
CA GLY A 198 -11.11 -22.23 20.38
C GLY A 198 -10.73 -21.68 21.76
N GLY A 199 -10.92 -22.49 22.80
CA GLY A 199 -10.47 -22.20 24.16
C GLY A 199 -11.42 -21.34 25.03
N ASP A 200 -12.50 -20.81 24.43
CA ASP A 200 -13.53 -20.00 25.11
C ASP A 200 -14.93 -20.63 25.07
N ASP A 201 -15.05 -21.86 25.55
CA ASP A 201 -16.31 -22.63 25.48
C ASP A 201 -17.49 -21.92 26.18
N ASN A 202 -17.19 -21.15 27.23
CA ASN A 202 -18.19 -20.42 28.01
C ASN A 202 -18.48 -19.01 27.49
N ARG A 203 -17.79 -18.54 26.44
CA ARG A 203 -17.88 -17.15 25.96
C ARG A 203 -17.58 -16.15 27.09
N ASP A 204 -16.52 -16.42 27.83
CA ASP A 204 -15.98 -15.57 28.88
C ASP A 204 -15.25 -14.35 28.27
N PHE A 205 -14.85 -14.43 26.99
CA PHE A 205 -14.18 -13.38 26.24
C PHE A 205 -14.97 -12.98 24.99
N SER A 206 -14.64 -11.81 24.47
CA SER A 206 -15.11 -11.30 23.18
C SER A 206 -13.94 -10.73 22.42
N ILE A 207 -13.97 -10.80 21.08
CA ILE A 207 -12.95 -10.21 20.22
C ILE A 207 -13.61 -9.24 19.25
N SER A 208 -13.00 -8.07 19.06
CA SER A 208 -13.42 -7.14 18.02
C SER A 208 -13.01 -7.68 16.65
N GLU A 209 -14.01 -7.85 15.80
CA GLU A 209 -13.87 -8.40 14.44
C GLU A 209 -12.88 -7.61 13.56
N ASP A 210 -12.84 -6.28 13.70
CA ASP A 210 -12.01 -5.40 12.87
C ASP A 210 -10.62 -5.09 13.47
N SER A 211 -10.49 -5.13 14.80
CA SER A 211 -9.26 -4.69 15.50
C SER A 211 -8.49 -5.81 16.21
N GLY A 212 -9.09 -6.99 16.37
CA GLY A 212 -8.50 -8.10 17.11
C GLY A 212 -8.42 -7.88 18.63
N VAL A 213 -8.96 -6.78 19.15
CA VAL A 213 -8.94 -6.49 20.60
C VAL A 213 -9.82 -7.47 21.36
N VAL A 214 -9.21 -8.24 22.26
CA VAL A 214 -9.91 -9.18 23.15
C VAL A 214 -10.33 -8.46 24.43
N ARG A 215 -11.59 -8.64 24.83
CA ARG A 215 -12.19 -8.07 26.04
C ARG A 215 -12.84 -9.16 26.87
N VAL A 216 -12.84 -8.97 28.19
CA VAL A 216 -13.61 -9.80 29.11
C VAL A 216 -15.10 -9.54 28.89
N ALA A 217 -15.86 -10.60 28.65
CA ALA A 217 -17.30 -10.54 28.40
C ALA A 217 -18.13 -10.94 29.63
N LYS A 218 -17.53 -11.69 30.57
CA LYS A 218 -18.19 -12.19 31.79
C LYS A 218 -17.28 -12.06 33.01
N ASN A 219 -17.87 -12.12 34.19
CA ASN A 219 -17.12 -12.21 35.44
C ASN A 219 -16.27 -13.48 35.45
N LEU A 220 -14.96 -13.29 35.58
CA LEU A 220 -13.98 -14.36 35.70
C LEU A 220 -13.79 -14.66 37.19
N ASN A 221 -13.63 -15.94 37.53
CA ASN A 221 -13.38 -16.38 38.90
C ASN A 221 -12.11 -17.24 38.89
N PHE A 222 -11.13 -16.83 39.71
CA PHE A 222 -9.80 -17.40 39.71
C PHE A 222 -9.82 -18.85 40.22
N GLU A 223 -10.57 -19.11 41.30
CA GLU A 223 -10.69 -20.41 41.97
C GLU A 223 -11.26 -21.48 41.02
N ARG A 224 -12.14 -21.06 40.10
CA ARG A 224 -12.72 -21.93 39.08
C ARG A 224 -11.76 -22.19 37.94
N LYS A 225 -11.10 -21.14 37.43
CA LYS A 225 -10.19 -21.22 36.28
C LYS A 225 -9.24 -20.03 36.23
N SER A 226 -7.98 -20.28 36.57
CA SER A 226 -6.92 -19.26 36.61
C SER A 226 -6.17 -19.07 35.29
N ARG A 227 -6.37 -19.95 34.31
CA ARG A 227 -5.69 -19.89 33.00
C ARG A 227 -6.60 -20.26 31.84
N TYR A 228 -6.56 -19.44 30.80
CA TYR A 228 -7.22 -19.66 29.52
C TYR A 228 -6.16 -19.72 28.42
N VAL A 229 -6.37 -20.60 27.44
CA VAL A 229 -5.59 -20.66 26.21
C VAL A 229 -6.60 -20.54 25.08
N LEU A 230 -6.68 -19.36 24.48
CA LEU A 230 -7.61 -19.07 23.40
C LEU A 230 -6.91 -19.28 22.07
N THR A 231 -7.60 -19.90 21.12
CA THR A 231 -7.16 -19.91 19.72
C THR A 231 -7.85 -18.76 19.01
N VAL A 232 -7.07 -17.77 18.59
CA VAL A 232 -7.55 -16.63 17.79
C VAL A 232 -7.30 -16.95 16.32
N ARG A 233 -8.31 -16.74 15.48
CA ARG A 233 -8.25 -16.90 14.03
C ARG A 233 -8.30 -15.54 13.36
N ALA A 234 -7.37 -15.30 12.46
CA ALA A 234 -7.37 -14.16 11.54
C ALA A 234 -7.63 -14.70 10.13
N GLU A 235 -8.68 -14.22 9.47
CA GLU A 235 -9.04 -14.67 8.11
C GLU A 235 -9.19 -13.48 7.16
N ASP A 236 -8.79 -13.67 5.90
CA ASP A 236 -9.09 -12.71 4.85
C ASP A 236 -10.59 -12.69 4.52
N CYS A 237 -11.08 -11.59 3.93
CA CYS A 237 -12.47 -11.48 3.46
C CYS A 237 -12.60 -11.79 1.96
N ALA A 238 -11.72 -12.62 1.37
CA ALA A 238 -11.75 -12.94 -0.06
C ALA A 238 -13.05 -13.64 -0.50
N SER A 239 -13.69 -14.39 0.40
CA SER A 239 -15.00 -15.03 0.14
C SER A 239 -16.14 -14.04 -0.03
N ASP A 240 -16.08 -12.87 0.61
CA ASP A 240 -17.14 -11.85 0.56
C ASP A 240 -17.24 -11.21 -0.85
N VAL A 241 -16.19 -11.32 -1.66
CA VAL A 241 -16.10 -10.75 -3.02
C VAL A 241 -16.15 -11.83 -4.12
N GLY A 242 -16.28 -13.11 -3.75
CA GLY A 242 -16.21 -14.22 -4.69
C GLY A 242 -14.85 -14.36 -5.40
N SER A 243 -13.78 -13.80 -4.81
CA SER A 243 -12.45 -13.68 -5.40
C SER A 243 -11.52 -14.89 -5.13
N GLY A 244 -11.95 -15.87 -4.33
CA GLY A 244 -11.16 -17.08 -4.11
C GLY A 244 -11.52 -17.87 -2.84
N GLU A 245 -10.65 -18.81 -2.48
CA GLU A 245 -10.70 -19.52 -1.20
C GLU A 245 -10.19 -18.61 -0.07
N THR A 246 -10.94 -18.53 1.02
CA THR A 246 -10.52 -17.80 2.23
C THR A 246 -9.27 -18.42 2.84
N ARG A 247 -8.24 -17.60 3.06
CA ARG A 247 -7.06 -18.01 3.81
C ARG A 247 -7.18 -17.51 5.24
N PHE A 248 -6.68 -18.33 6.16
CA PHE A 248 -6.68 -17.99 7.57
C PHE A 248 -5.40 -18.50 8.24
N ASP A 249 -5.03 -17.84 9.33
CA ASP A 249 -4.00 -18.29 10.25
C ASP A 249 -4.54 -18.26 11.68
N THR A 250 -3.89 -19.01 12.57
CA THR A 250 -4.29 -19.09 13.98
C THR A 250 -3.13 -18.83 14.94
N ALA A 251 -3.45 -18.21 16.07
CA ALA A 251 -2.49 -17.94 17.15
C ALA A 251 -3.07 -18.34 18.51
N GLU A 252 -2.21 -18.78 19.42
CA GLU A 252 -2.58 -19.09 20.80
C GLU A 252 -2.37 -17.87 21.72
N LEU A 253 -3.44 -17.40 22.34
CA LEU A 253 -3.43 -16.35 23.37
C LEU A 253 -3.59 -17.00 24.75
N THR A 254 -2.53 -16.97 25.56
CA THR A 254 -2.61 -17.40 26.96
C THR A 254 -3.00 -16.23 27.85
N ILE A 255 -4.12 -16.35 28.55
CA ILE A 255 -4.60 -15.37 29.55
C ILE A 255 -4.46 -16.00 30.93
N THR A 256 -3.76 -15.32 31.83
CA THR A 256 -3.65 -15.70 33.24
C THR A 256 -4.45 -14.73 34.09
N ILE A 257 -5.32 -15.26 34.95
CA ILE A 257 -6.08 -14.48 35.92
C ILE A 257 -5.22 -14.30 37.15
N THR A 258 -5.15 -13.08 37.67
CA THR A 258 -4.50 -12.78 38.94
C THR A 258 -5.50 -13.02 40.05
N ASP A 259 -5.09 -13.81 41.03
CA ASP A 259 -5.87 -14.05 42.23
C ASP A 259 -6.05 -12.77 43.06
N ILE A 260 -7.21 -12.64 43.68
CA ILE A 260 -7.52 -11.58 44.64
C ILE A 260 -8.08 -12.21 45.91
N ASN A 261 -7.92 -11.53 47.04
CA ASN A 261 -8.41 -12.02 48.32
C ASN A 261 -9.94 -11.85 48.42
N ASP A 262 -10.70 -12.81 47.89
CA ASP A 262 -12.16 -12.77 47.84
C ASP A 262 -12.85 -13.93 48.57
N ASN A 263 -12.10 -14.90 49.09
CA ASN A 263 -12.65 -15.99 49.91
C ASN A 263 -12.26 -15.82 51.38
N PRO A 264 -13.21 -15.80 52.33
CA PRO A 264 -12.87 -15.71 53.75
C PRO A 264 -12.35 -17.06 54.31
N PRO A 265 -11.44 -17.04 55.31
CA PRO A 265 -11.00 -18.25 55.99
C PRO A 265 -12.14 -18.98 56.68
N THR A 266 -12.18 -20.31 56.55
CA THR A 266 -13.20 -21.17 57.15
C THR A 266 -12.57 -22.19 58.10
N PHE A 267 -13.05 -22.30 59.35
CA PHE A 267 -12.53 -23.32 60.29
C PHE A 267 -12.81 -24.74 59.79
N LEU A 268 -11.83 -25.64 59.97
CA LEU A 268 -11.90 -27.02 59.49
C LEU A 268 -12.88 -27.88 60.31
N ASP A 269 -12.95 -27.66 61.63
CA ASP A 269 -13.82 -28.41 62.53
C ASP A 269 -14.55 -27.40 63.43
N SER A 270 -15.86 -27.24 63.28
CA SER A 270 -16.64 -26.40 64.19
C SER A 270 -17.88 -27.16 64.65
N PRO A 271 -18.09 -27.36 65.96
CA PRO A 271 -17.29 -26.85 67.09
C PRO A 271 -16.01 -27.66 67.38
N TYR A 272 -15.00 -27.00 67.94
CA TYR A 272 -13.82 -27.65 68.51
C TYR A 272 -14.05 -28.06 69.97
N LEU A 273 -13.74 -29.31 70.32
CA LEU A 273 -13.83 -29.83 71.69
C LEU A 273 -12.44 -30.22 72.20
N ALA A 274 -12.08 -29.72 73.38
CA ALA A 274 -10.82 -30.01 74.05
C ALA A 274 -11.06 -30.33 75.53
N TYR A 275 -10.26 -31.25 76.07
CA TYR A 275 -10.27 -31.61 77.49
C TYR A 275 -8.91 -31.31 78.08
N VAL A 276 -8.90 -30.54 79.18
CA VAL A 276 -7.67 -30.14 79.87
C VAL A 276 -7.79 -30.53 81.33
N MET A 277 -6.70 -31.06 81.90
CA MET A 277 -6.67 -31.37 83.32
C MET A 277 -6.36 -30.10 84.13
N GLU A 278 -7.07 -29.90 85.24
CA GLU A 278 -6.89 -28.70 86.09
C GLU A 278 -5.50 -28.60 86.75
N ASN A 279 -4.81 -29.74 86.92
CA ASN A 279 -3.46 -29.81 87.48
C ASN A 279 -2.36 -29.38 86.50
N VAL A 280 -2.72 -28.91 85.32
CA VAL A 280 -1.80 -28.35 84.33
C VAL A 280 -1.27 -27.00 84.80
N ILE A 281 0.07 -26.87 84.88
CA ILE A 281 0.75 -25.63 85.27
C ILE A 281 1.41 -25.00 84.03
N PRO A 282 0.91 -23.84 83.54
CA PRO A 282 1.55 -23.08 82.48
C PRO A 282 2.95 -22.56 82.86
N PRO A 283 3.90 -22.38 81.91
CA PRO A 283 3.75 -22.53 80.46
C PRO A 283 4.08 -23.93 79.91
N ASN A 284 4.77 -24.79 80.68
CA ASN A 284 5.35 -26.05 80.19
C ASN A 284 4.35 -27.22 80.05
N GLY A 285 3.05 -26.97 80.27
CA GLY A 285 1.97 -27.94 80.05
C GLY A 285 0.67 -27.31 79.56
N GLY A 286 0.65 -26.00 79.27
CA GLY A 286 -0.58 -25.24 79.04
C GLY A 286 -1.26 -25.46 77.69
N TYR A 287 -0.83 -26.42 76.87
CA TYR A 287 -1.43 -26.69 75.57
C TYR A 287 -2.88 -27.20 75.73
N VAL A 288 -3.82 -26.59 74.99
CA VAL A 288 -5.24 -26.99 75.00
C VAL A 288 -5.58 -27.73 73.72
N ILE A 289 -5.50 -27.02 72.58
CA ILE A 289 -5.83 -27.53 71.25
C ILE A 289 -5.23 -26.60 70.21
N THR A 290 -5.02 -27.11 68.99
CA THR A 290 -4.70 -26.29 67.82
C THR A 290 -5.92 -26.24 66.92
N VAL A 291 -6.43 -25.04 66.65
CA VAL A 291 -7.48 -24.83 65.65
C VAL A 291 -6.87 -24.55 64.29
N ARG A 292 -7.59 -24.91 63.23
CA ARG A 292 -7.13 -24.71 61.85
C ARG A 292 -8.26 -24.16 61.00
N ALA A 293 -7.98 -23.13 60.23
CA ALA A 293 -8.84 -22.63 59.19
C ALA A 293 -8.18 -22.82 57.82
N TYR A 294 -9.01 -23.05 56.82
CA TYR A 294 -8.65 -23.15 55.41
C TYR A 294 -9.21 -21.95 54.68
N ASP A 295 -8.37 -21.33 53.87
CA ASP A 295 -8.71 -20.26 52.97
C ASP A 295 -8.59 -20.78 51.53
N ALA A 296 -9.54 -20.44 50.66
CA ALA A 296 -9.59 -20.98 49.31
C ALA A 296 -8.64 -20.26 48.33
N ASP A 297 -8.12 -19.10 48.72
CA ASP A 297 -7.23 -18.29 47.88
C ASP A 297 -5.86 -18.97 47.72
N THR A 298 -5.04 -18.49 46.79
CA THR A 298 -3.67 -18.98 46.62
C THR A 298 -2.65 -18.15 47.42
N PRO A 299 -1.48 -18.73 47.77
CA PRO A 299 -0.42 -17.96 48.41
C PRO A 299 -0.07 -16.69 47.60
N PRO A 300 0.07 -15.52 48.24
CA PRO A 300 0.31 -15.36 49.68
C PRO A 300 -0.94 -15.21 50.56
N PHE A 301 -2.16 -15.12 50.01
CA PHE A 301 -3.38 -14.80 50.75
C PHE A 301 -3.82 -15.91 51.71
N ASN A 302 -3.90 -17.15 51.22
CA ASN A 302 -4.19 -18.31 52.07
C ASN A 302 -3.12 -18.61 53.13
N SER A 303 -1.89 -18.12 52.94
CA SER A 303 -0.82 -18.23 53.95
C SER A 303 -0.88 -17.15 55.03
N GLN A 304 -1.86 -16.24 54.99
CA GLN A 304 -1.99 -15.09 55.87
C GLN A 304 -3.08 -15.24 56.94
N VAL A 305 -3.69 -16.41 57.10
CA VAL A 305 -4.73 -16.62 58.11
C VAL A 305 -4.19 -16.34 59.52
N ARG A 306 -4.86 -15.42 60.22
CA ARG A 306 -4.60 -15.00 61.60
C ARG A 306 -5.76 -15.39 62.49
N TYR A 307 -5.43 -15.96 63.65
CA TYR A 307 -6.43 -16.40 64.64
C TYR A 307 -6.54 -15.44 65.81
N PHE A 308 -7.77 -15.16 66.23
CA PHE A 308 -8.08 -14.26 67.34
C PHE A 308 -9.12 -14.89 68.27
N LEU A 309 -8.96 -14.64 69.57
CA LEU A 309 -9.99 -14.92 70.57
C LEU A 309 -10.94 -13.72 70.63
N LYS A 310 -12.17 -13.89 70.15
CA LYS A 310 -13.19 -12.83 70.13
C LYS A 310 -13.95 -12.76 71.45
N GLU A 311 -14.36 -13.91 71.98
CA GLU A 311 -15.07 -14.02 73.26
C GLU A 311 -14.52 -15.19 74.06
N GLY A 312 -14.39 -15.02 75.37
CA GLY A 312 -13.77 -15.97 76.29
C GLY A 312 -12.94 -15.25 77.35
N ASP A 313 -12.39 -16.02 78.30
CA ASP A 313 -11.53 -15.46 79.34
C ASP A 313 -10.10 -15.26 78.80
N ALA A 314 -9.80 -14.04 78.37
CA ALA A 314 -8.49 -13.67 77.83
C ALA A 314 -7.37 -13.61 78.89
N ASP A 315 -7.71 -13.63 80.19
CA ASP A 315 -6.73 -13.73 81.28
C ASP A 315 -6.32 -15.20 81.53
N LEU A 316 -7.16 -16.16 81.11
CA LEU A 316 -6.91 -17.59 81.23
C LEU A 316 -6.42 -18.23 79.93
N PHE A 317 -6.91 -17.80 78.77
CA PHE A 317 -6.62 -18.43 77.48
C PHE A 317 -5.93 -17.47 76.54
N ARG A 318 -4.94 -17.98 75.81
CA ARG A 318 -4.26 -17.27 74.73
C ARG A 318 -4.22 -18.12 73.48
N ILE A 319 -4.54 -17.52 72.33
CA ILE A 319 -4.33 -18.11 71.02
C ILE A 319 -3.09 -17.53 70.35
N ASN A 320 -2.27 -18.37 69.75
CA ASN A 320 -1.18 -17.95 68.88
C ASN A 320 -1.74 -17.56 67.52
N ALA A 321 -1.60 -16.28 67.16
CA ALA A 321 -2.17 -15.71 65.95
C ALA A 321 -1.68 -16.36 64.65
N SER A 322 -0.51 -16.99 64.63
CA SER A 322 0.05 -17.61 63.41
C SER A 322 -0.13 -19.14 63.36
N THR A 323 -0.24 -19.81 64.52
CA THR A 323 -0.33 -21.28 64.55
C THR A 323 -1.72 -21.82 64.90
N GLY A 324 -2.62 -20.97 65.42
CA GLY A 324 -3.92 -21.41 65.91
C GLY A 324 -3.85 -22.23 67.21
N GLU A 325 -2.68 -22.29 67.86
CA GLU A 325 -2.50 -22.99 69.14
C GLU A 325 -3.15 -22.20 70.28
N ILE A 326 -4.06 -22.83 71.00
CA ILE A 326 -4.67 -22.32 72.22
C ILE A 326 -3.92 -22.87 73.42
N SER A 327 -3.52 -21.97 74.30
CA SER A 327 -2.77 -22.28 75.51
C SER A 327 -3.35 -21.58 76.74
N LEU A 328 -3.11 -22.17 77.91
CA LEU A 328 -3.45 -21.61 79.21
C LEU A 328 -2.38 -20.63 79.69
N LEU A 329 -2.82 -19.50 80.24
CA LEU A 329 -1.99 -18.51 80.92
C LEU A 329 -1.91 -18.77 82.43
N ARG A 330 -2.95 -19.40 83.01
CA ARG A 330 -3.04 -19.73 84.44
C ARG A 330 -3.59 -21.15 84.62
N ALA A 331 -3.35 -21.73 85.80
CA ALA A 331 -3.96 -23.00 86.16
C ALA A 331 -5.48 -22.85 86.24
N LEU A 332 -6.20 -23.88 85.80
CA LEU A 332 -7.65 -23.97 85.91
C LEU A 332 -8.03 -24.60 87.25
N ASP A 333 -9.23 -24.28 87.72
CA ASP A 333 -9.83 -24.89 88.90
C ASP A 333 -11.24 -25.34 88.52
N ARG A 334 -11.46 -26.66 88.42
CA ARG A 334 -12.71 -27.22 87.93
C ARG A 334 -13.86 -26.95 88.89
N GLU A 335 -13.60 -26.92 90.20
CA GLU A 335 -14.61 -26.61 91.21
C GLU A 335 -15.12 -25.17 91.08
N SER A 336 -14.28 -24.24 90.60
CA SER A 336 -14.68 -22.86 90.31
C SER A 336 -15.46 -22.74 89.00
N GLN A 337 -14.96 -23.32 87.91
CA GLN A 337 -15.64 -23.35 86.62
C GLN A 337 -15.23 -24.58 85.81
N ALA A 338 -16.19 -25.45 85.55
CA ALA A 338 -15.97 -26.75 84.91
C ALA A 338 -15.97 -26.70 83.37
N GLU A 339 -16.53 -25.66 82.76
CA GLU A 339 -16.65 -25.53 81.30
C GLU A 339 -16.36 -24.11 80.84
N TYR A 340 -15.65 -23.99 79.73
CA TYR A 340 -15.28 -22.72 79.11
C TYR A 340 -15.67 -22.74 77.63
N THR A 341 -16.44 -21.75 77.20
CA THR A 341 -16.77 -21.53 75.78
C THR A 341 -15.92 -20.41 75.24
N LEU A 342 -15.14 -20.70 74.18
CA LEU A 342 -14.30 -19.72 73.50
C LEU A 342 -14.85 -19.48 72.09
N THR A 343 -15.09 -18.23 71.73
CA THR A 343 -15.47 -17.82 70.38
C THR A 343 -14.22 -17.33 69.66
N LEU A 344 -13.83 -18.04 68.60
CA LEU A 344 -12.64 -17.76 67.82
C LEU A 344 -13.01 -17.10 66.48
N VAL A 345 -12.11 -16.28 65.96
CA VAL A 345 -12.23 -15.70 64.60
C VAL A 345 -10.93 -15.96 63.86
N ALA A 346 -11.06 -16.45 62.62
CA ALA A 346 -9.98 -16.48 61.65
C ALA A 346 -10.18 -15.32 60.67
N MET A 347 -9.11 -14.58 60.37
CA MET A 347 -9.10 -13.50 59.38
C MET A 347 -7.85 -13.64 58.52
N ASP A 348 -7.97 -13.50 57.22
CA ASP A 348 -6.80 -13.27 56.36
C ASP A 348 -6.24 -11.85 56.63
N THR A 349 -5.01 -11.58 56.18
CA THR A 349 -4.43 -10.22 56.29
C THR A 349 -4.56 -9.42 54.98
N GLY A 350 -5.41 -9.87 54.06
CA GLY A 350 -5.73 -9.16 52.82
C GLY A 350 -6.79 -8.10 53.05
N ALA A 351 -6.76 -7.03 52.23
CA ALA A 351 -7.92 -6.14 52.13
C ALA A 351 -8.88 -6.74 51.10
N PHE A 352 -10.17 -6.90 51.45
CA PHE A 352 -11.22 -7.11 50.46
C PHE A 352 -11.20 -5.94 49.47
N LEU A 353 -10.82 -6.19 48.23
CA LEU A 353 -11.05 -5.25 47.15
C LEU A 353 -12.49 -5.49 46.66
N VAL A 354 -13.39 -4.58 47.07
CA VAL A 354 -14.81 -4.55 46.67
C VAL A 354 -14.95 -4.23 45.20
#